data_AF-A0A7V4A837-F1
#
_entry.id   AF-A0A7V4A837-F1
#
_cell.length_a   1.000
_cell.length_b   1.000
_cell.length_c   1.000
_cell.angle_alpha   90.00
_cell.angle_beta   90.00
_cell.angle_gamma   90.00
#
_symmetry.space_group_name_H-M   'P 1'
#
loop_
_entity.id
_entity.type
_entity.pdbx_description
1 polymer ?
#
loop_
_entity_poly.entity_id
_entity_poly.type
_entity_poly.pdbx_seq_one_letter_code
_entity_poly.pdbx_strand_id
1 'polypeptide(L)'
;MISALRELGLKADKPLTKIGKKKSAGYPDIEIIDKQGRVVYLECKTYATKTKNQSFRTFYFSPSKNPKITKNAFHMLLSFELAKGERGEQIAFVPVSWQLYTLEKLKVQVKHEFNASNKELYKQEYLLAEGKISSR
;
A
#
# COMPACT_ATOMS: atom_id res chain seq x y z
N MET A 1 7.03 -6.37 -12.03
CA MET A 1 5.88 -5.47 -12.33
C MET A 1 6.33 -4.16 -12.95
N ILE A 2 7.10 -3.30 -12.27
CA ILE A 2 7.63 -2.07 -12.92
C ILE A 2 8.44 -2.40 -14.19
N SER A 3 9.31 -3.42 -14.14
CA SER A 3 10.05 -3.91 -15.31
C SER A 3 9.11 -4.32 -16.45
N ALA A 4 8.12 -5.17 -16.17
CA ALA A 4 7.12 -5.60 -17.15
C ALA A 4 6.35 -4.43 -17.79
N LEU A 5 5.97 -3.42 -17.00
CA LEU A 5 5.32 -2.20 -17.55
C LEU A 5 6.26 -1.44 -18.49
N ARG A 6 7.56 -1.36 -18.17
CA ARG A 6 8.58 -0.73 -19.02
C ARG A 6 8.82 -1.51 -20.31
N GLU A 7 8.83 -2.84 -20.25
CA GLU A 7 8.94 -3.72 -21.42
C GLU A 7 7.76 -3.51 -22.40
N LEU A 8 6.58 -3.16 -21.90
CA LEU A 8 5.42 -2.77 -22.71
C LEU A 8 5.50 -1.33 -23.28
N GLY A 9 6.60 -0.62 -23.02
CA GLY A 9 6.84 0.75 -23.47
C GLY A 9 6.16 1.83 -22.64
N LEU A 10 5.73 1.52 -21.40
CA LEU A 10 5.18 2.50 -20.47
C LEU A 10 6.30 3.08 -19.58
N LYS A 11 6.21 4.36 -19.25
CA LYS A 11 7.12 4.95 -18.25
C LYS A 11 6.55 4.67 -16.87
N ALA A 12 7.07 3.66 -16.18
CA ALA A 12 6.62 3.27 -14.84
C ALA A 12 7.73 3.40 -13.79
N ASP A 13 7.42 3.93 -12.61
CA ASP A 13 8.32 3.97 -11.45
C ASP A 13 7.53 4.15 -10.14
N LYS A 14 8.20 4.07 -9.00
CA LYS A 14 7.63 4.53 -7.72
C LYS A 14 7.33 6.03 -7.82
N PRO A 15 6.14 6.51 -7.40
CA PRO A 15 5.80 7.91 -7.46
C PRO A 15 6.80 8.77 -6.67
N LEU A 16 7.15 9.91 -7.25
CA LEU A 16 7.86 10.94 -6.51
C LEU A 16 6.87 11.64 -5.58
N THR A 17 7.34 11.95 -4.38
CA THR A 17 6.59 12.77 -3.45
C THR A 17 6.59 14.24 -3.89
N LYS A 18 5.78 15.07 -3.25
CA LYS A 18 5.74 16.53 -3.48
C LYS A 18 7.13 17.20 -3.48
N ILE A 19 8.08 16.72 -2.66
CA ILE A 19 9.46 17.25 -2.62
C ILE A 19 10.44 16.52 -3.56
N GLY A 20 9.96 15.68 -4.48
CA GLY A 20 10.78 14.97 -5.47
C GLY A 20 11.49 13.72 -4.96
N LYS A 21 11.22 13.24 -3.74
CA LYS A 21 11.82 12.02 -3.18
C LYS A 21 10.93 10.79 -3.35
N LYS A 22 11.51 9.61 -3.57
CA LYS A 22 10.79 8.33 -3.55
C LYS A 22 10.53 7.88 -2.10
N LYS A 23 9.37 7.25 -1.87
CA LYS A 23 9.04 6.58 -0.59
C LYS A 23 8.71 5.11 -0.85
N SER A 24 9.20 4.21 -0.01
CA SER A 24 8.92 2.78 -0.09
C SER A 24 7.46 2.46 0.24
N ALA A 25 6.89 3.10 1.26
CA ALA A 25 5.55 2.83 1.76
C ALA A 25 4.52 3.91 1.39
N GLY A 26 3.25 3.53 1.51
CA GLY A 26 2.09 4.39 1.32
C GLY A 26 1.59 4.41 -0.13
N TYR A 27 0.31 4.75 -0.28
CA TYR A 27 -0.37 4.81 -1.57
C TYR A 27 0.08 6.03 -2.42
N PRO A 28 0.25 5.87 -3.75
CA PRO A 28 0.21 4.62 -4.52
C PRO A 28 1.58 3.93 -4.62
N ASP A 29 1.57 2.67 -5.04
CA ASP A 29 2.80 1.89 -5.29
C ASP A 29 3.56 2.35 -6.53
N ILE A 30 2.87 2.60 -7.65
CA ILE A 30 3.46 2.88 -8.96
C ILE A 30 2.78 4.10 -9.61
N GLU A 31 3.58 4.99 -10.21
CA GLU A 31 3.13 5.99 -11.18
C GLU A 31 3.51 5.51 -12.58
N ILE A 32 2.55 5.57 -13.50
CA ILE A 32 2.70 5.21 -14.90
C ILE A 32 2.39 6.46 -15.74
N ILE A 33 3.24 6.76 -16.70
CA ILE A 33 2.94 7.69 -17.79
C ILE A 33 2.78 6.86 -19.05
N ASP A 34 1.59 6.92 -19.63
CA ASP A 34 1.28 6.18 -20.85
C ASP A 34 1.86 6.85 -22.10
N LYS A 35 1.63 6.23 -23.25
CA LYS A 35 2.12 6.71 -24.54
C LYS A 35 1.52 8.06 -24.97
N GLN A 36 0.40 8.47 -24.40
CA GLN A 36 -0.23 9.78 -24.63
C GLN A 36 0.17 10.83 -23.58
N GLY A 37 1.07 10.50 -22.65
CA GLY A 37 1.49 11.40 -21.58
C GLY A 37 0.52 11.48 -20.40
N ARG A 38 -0.51 10.63 -20.36
CA ARG A 38 -1.48 10.60 -19.25
C ARG A 38 -0.88 9.87 -18.06
N VAL A 39 -1.22 10.34 -16.86
CA VAL A 39 -0.73 9.75 -15.61
C VAL A 39 -1.75 8.78 -15.05
N VAL A 40 -1.27 7.61 -14.62
CA VAL A 40 -2.02 6.59 -13.91
C VAL A 40 -1.29 6.24 -12.63
N TYR A 41 -1.99 6.27 -11.50
CA TYR A 41 -1.53 5.73 -10.22
C TYR A 41 -2.06 4.32 -10.03
N LEU A 42 -1.14 3.36 -9.90
CA LEU A 42 -1.45 1.95 -9.73
C LEU A 42 -1.07 1.49 -8.32
N GLU A 43 -2.05 0.99 -7.58
CA GLU A 43 -1.86 0.27 -6.32
C GLU A 43 -1.89 -1.23 -6.57
N CYS A 44 -1.07 -1.99 -5.86
CA CYS A 44 -1.00 -3.44 -6.00
C CYS A 44 -1.39 -4.13 -4.70
N LYS A 45 -2.29 -5.10 -4.78
CA LYS A 45 -2.75 -5.87 -3.61
C LYS A 45 -2.74 -7.35 -3.88
N THR A 46 -2.67 -8.11 -2.80
CA THR A 46 -2.88 -9.55 -2.79
C THR A 46 -3.99 -9.88 -1.81
N TYR A 47 -4.83 -10.85 -2.14
CA TYR A 47 -5.82 -11.40 -1.20
C TYR A 47 -5.79 -12.93 -1.25
N ALA A 48 -6.04 -13.58 -0.11
CA ALA A 48 -6.21 -15.02 -0.10
C ALA A 48 -7.59 -15.40 -0.64
N THR A 49 -7.70 -16.45 -1.45
CA THR A 49 -8.99 -16.95 -1.99
C THR A 49 -10.07 -17.06 -0.91
N LYS A 50 -9.68 -17.55 0.29
CA LYS A 50 -10.59 -17.74 1.44
C LYS A 50 -11.13 -16.45 2.06
N THR A 51 -10.48 -15.31 1.81
CA THR A 51 -10.79 -14.02 2.46
C THR A 51 -11.35 -12.98 1.50
N LYS A 52 -11.61 -13.33 0.23
CA LYS A 52 -12.07 -12.39 -0.81
C LYS A 52 -13.30 -11.57 -0.40
N ASN A 53 -14.23 -12.19 0.33
CA ASN A 53 -15.50 -11.56 0.73
C ASN A 53 -15.48 -11.00 2.16
N GLN A 54 -14.31 -10.92 2.81
CA GLN A 54 -14.23 -10.35 4.17
C GLN A 54 -14.30 -8.81 4.12
N SER A 55 -14.92 -8.23 5.15
CA SER A 55 -15.11 -6.78 5.29
C SER A 55 -13.88 -6.03 5.83
N PHE A 56 -12.74 -6.70 5.99
CA PHE A 56 -11.53 -6.06 6.47
C PHE A 56 -11.06 -4.97 5.50
N ARG A 57 -10.64 -3.83 6.06
CA ARG A 57 -10.09 -2.72 5.28
C ARG A 57 -8.76 -3.16 4.66
N THR A 58 -8.68 -3.15 3.34
CA THR A 58 -7.47 -3.54 2.58
C THR A 58 -6.82 -2.36 1.84
N PHE A 59 -7.56 -1.26 1.69
CA PHE A 59 -7.11 -0.02 1.07
C PHE A 59 -6.98 1.07 2.12
N TYR A 60 -5.79 1.68 2.21
CA TYR A 60 -5.49 2.73 3.17
C TYR A 60 -4.88 3.93 2.46
N PHE A 61 -5.44 5.10 2.73
CA PHE A 61 -4.84 6.38 2.37
C PHE A 61 -4.60 7.17 3.64
N SER A 62 -3.34 7.52 3.89
CA SER A 62 -2.95 8.37 5.02
C SER A 62 -2.51 9.73 4.48
N PRO A 63 -3.21 10.82 4.83
CA PRO A 63 -2.78 12.17 4.48
C PRO A 63 -1.33 12.43 4.93
N SER A 64 -0.57 13.13 4.11
CA SER A 64 0.82 13.45 4.39
C SER A 64 1.16 14.85 3.92
N LYS A 65 1.99 15.58 4.68
CA LYS A 65 2.57 16.87 4.24
C LYS A 65 3.40 16.73 2.97
N ASN A 66 3.92 15.53 2.71
CA ASN A 66 4.70 15.20 1.53
C ASN A 66 4.12 13.94 0.84
N PRO A 67 2.97 14.08 0.16
CA PRO A 67 2.23 12.97 -0.43
C PRO A 67 2.90 12.46 -1.71
N LYS A 68 2.58 11.22 -2.10
CA LYS A 68 2.97 10.62 -3.39
C LYS A 68 2.03 11.00 -4.53
N ILE A 69 0.74 11.25 -4.23
CA ILE A 69 -0.24 11.74 -5.20
C ILE A 69 0.01 13.24 -5.38
N THR A 70 0.46 13.63 -6.57
CA THR A 70 0.84 15.02 -6.88
C THR A 70 0.15 15.56 -8.14
N LYS A 71 -0.61 14.73 -8.84
CA LYS A 71 -1.26 15.04 -10.11
C LYS A 71 -2.72 14.59 -10.07
N ASN A 72 -3.57 15.28 -10.82
CA ASN A 72 -4.90 14.76 -11.16
C ASN A 72 -4.72 13.64 -12.20
N ALA A 73 -5.05 12.41 -11.83
CA ALA A 73 -4.67 11.22 -12.58
C ALA A 73 -5.69 10.09 -12.37
N PHE A 74 -5.69 9.10 -13.27
CA PHE A 74 -6.48 7.89 -13.07
C PHE A 74 -5.89 7.06 -11.93
N HIS A 75 -6.76 6.49 -11.10
CA HIS A 75 -6.37 5.62 -10.01
C HIS A 75 -6.89 4.21 -10.25
N MET A 76 -5.99 3.23 -10.23
CA MET A 76 -6.29 1.84 -10.52
C MET A 76 -5.74 0.94 -9.41
N LEU A 77 -6.38 -0.22 -9.23
CA LEU A 77 -5.94 -1.28 -8.33
C LEU A 77 -5.72 -2.56 -9.14
N LEU A 78 -4.50 -3.08 -9.12
CA LEU A 78 -4.20 -4.42 -9.58
C LEU A 78 -4.18 -5.37 -8.38
N SER A 79 -5.05 -6.37 -8.41
CA SER A 79 -5.20 -7.34 -7.33
C SER A 79 -4.80 -8.73 -7.82
N PHE A 80 -4.05 -9.45 -7.01
CA PHE A 80 -3.69 -10.85 -7.23
C PHE A 80 -4.37 -11.74 -6.19
N GLU A 81 -5.08 -12.75 -6.66
CA GLU A 81 -5.61 -13.80 -5.81
C GLU A 81 -4.52 -14.81 -5.51
N LEU A 82 -4.32 -15.11 -4.23
CA LEU A 82 -3.38 -16.11 -3.78
C LEU A 82 -4.10 -17.35 -3.24
N ALA A 83 -3.70 -18.52 -3.71
CA ALA A 83 -4.10 -19.80 -3.16
C ALA A 83 -2.90 -20.50 -2.50
N LYS A 84 -3.17 -21.45 -1.60
CA LYS A 84 -2.11 -22.36 -1.12
C LYS A 84 -1.73 -23.29 -2.27
N GLY A 85 -0.44 -23.35 -2.57
CA GLY A 85 0.14 -24.29 -3.50
C GLY A 85 1.46 -24.82 -2.95
N GLU A 86 2.04 -25.79 -3.65
CA GLU A 86 3.34 -26.35 -3.31
C GLU A 86 4.43 -25.64 -4.11
N ARG A 87 5.54 -25.31 -3.44
CA ARG A 87 6.76 -24.80 -4.07
C ARG A 87 7.92 -25.64 -3.58
N GLY A 88 8.18 -26.75 -4.28
CA GLY A 88 9.02 -27.83 -3.76
C GLY A 88 8.34 -28.48 -2.55
N GLU A 89 9.08 -28.77 -1.49
CA GLU A 89 8.56 -29.38 -0.25
C GLU A 89 7.81 -28.39 0.67
N GLN A 90 7.72 -27.11 0.30
CA GLN A 90 7.12 -26.08 1.15
C GLN A 90 5.75 -25.64 0.62
N ILE A 91 4.81 -25.42 1.55
CA ILE A 91 3.54 -24.76 1.25
C ILE A 91 3.79 -23.26 1.06
N ALA A 92 3.42 -22.74 -0.10
CA ALA A 92 3.52 -21.33 -0.44
C ALA A 92 2.17 -20.75 -0.88
N PHE A 93 2.01 -19.43 -0.75
CA PHE A 93 0.91 -18.72 -1.38
C PHE A 93 1.32 -18.32 -2.79
N VAL A 94 0.64 -18.88 -3.79
CA VAL A 94 0.92 -18.65 -5.21
C VAL A 94 -0.22 -17.87 -5.87
N PRO A 95 0.08 -16.93 -6.78
CA PRO A 95 -0.95 -16.20 -7.50
C PRO A 95 -1.68 -17.13 -8.47
N VAL A 96 -3.01 -17.17 -8.40
CA VAL A 96 -3.88 -18.02 -9.23
C VAL A 96 -4.77 -17.21 -10.18
N SER A 97 -5.00 -15.93 -9.89
CA SER A 97 -5.72 -15.02 -10.78
C SER A 97 -5.31 -13.57 -10.52
N TRP A 98 -5.65 -12.68 -11.46
CA TRP A 98 -5.47 -11.24 -11.32
C TRP A 98 -6.72 -10.49 -11.75
N GLN A 99 -6.96 -9.32 -11.16
CA GLN A 99 -8.04 -8.42 -11.53
C GLN A 99 -7.55 -6.97 -11.50
N LEU A 100 -8.07 -6.15 -12.42
CA LEU A 100 -7.76 -4.73 -12.52
C LEU A 100 -9.05 -3.93 -12.32
N TYR A 101 -9.01 -3.00 -11.36
CA TYR A 101 -10.14 -2.17 -10.98
C TYR A 101 -9.84 -0.68 -11.19
N THR A 102 -10.85 0.09 -11.57
CA THR A 102 -10.84 1.55 -11.40
C THR A 102 -11.21 1.90 -9.96
N LEU A 103 -10.57 2.93 -9.42
CA LEU A 103 -10.88 3.48 -8.09
C LEU A 103 -11.71 4.77 -8.14
N GLU A 104 -12.11 5.23 -9.33
CA GLU A 104 -12.85 6.50 -9.53
C GLU A 104 -14.08 6.64 -8.63
N LYS A 105 -14.86 5.57 -8.49
CA LYS A 105 -16.12 5.55 -7.73
C LYS A 105 -16.02 4.77 -6.41
N LEU A 106 -14.79 4.46 -5.97
CA LEU A 106 -14.59 3.75 -4.70
C LEU A 106 -15.06 4.65 -3.54
N LYS A 107 -16.09 4.21 -2.84
CA LYS A 107 -16.54 4.86 -1.61
C LYS A 107 -15.60 4.47 -0.47
N VAL A 108 -14.95 5.45 0.14
CA VAL A 108 -14.06 5.25 1.29
C VAL A 108 -14.69 5.79 2.57
N GLN A 109 -14.30 5.23 3.71
CA GLN A 109 -14.68 5.72 5.03
C GLN A 109 -13.48 6.35 5.72
N VAL A 110 -13.70 7.49 6.37
CA VAL A 110 -12.69 8.12 7.22
C VAL A 110 -12.63 7.36 8.55
N LYS A 111 -11.43 6.97 8.97
CA LYS A 111 -11.19 6.44 10.31
C LYS A 111 -10.67 7.58 11.18
N HIS A 112 -11.38 7.90 12.25
CA HIS A 112 -10.86 8.79 13.29
C HIS A 112 -9.95 7.97 14.20
N GLU A 113 -8.66 8.23 14.19
CA GLU A 113 -7.71 7.63 15.11
C GLU A 113 -6.81 8.70 15.73
N PHE A 114 -6.59 8.60 17.04
CA PHE A 114 -5.52 9.30 17.72
C PHE A 114 -4.33 8.35 17.77
N ASN A 115 -3.18 8.77 17.27
CA ASN A 115 -1.97 7.99 17.27
C ASN A 115 -0.81 8.82 17.83
N ALA A 116 0.11 8.17 18.52
CA ALA A 116 1.37 8.75 18.98
C ALA A 116 2.49 7.77 18.69
N SER A 117 3.66 8.27 18.33
CA SER A 117 4.87 7.45 18.21
C SER A 117 5.39 7.07 19.60
N ASN A 118 6.19 6.00 19.70
CA ASN A 118 6.87 5.66 20.95
C ASN A 118 7.65 6.85 21.53
N LYS A 119 8.26 7.66 20.64
CA LYS A 119 9.00 8.87 21.04
C LYS A 119 8.09 9.93 21.69
N GLU A 120 6.86 10.06 21.22
CA GLU A 120 5.89 11.01 21.79
C GLU A 120 5.26 10.49 23.09
N LEU A 121 5.07 9.17 23.19
CA LEU A 121 4.42 8.53 24.32
C LEU A 121 5.32 8.44 25.56
N TYR A 122 6.56 7.98 25.39
CA TYR A 122 7.47 7.67 26.49
C TYR A 122 8.36 8.86 26.88
N LYS A 123 7.73 9.99 27.22
CA LYS A 123 8.45 11.15 27.77
C LYS A 123 8.49 11.10 29.28
N GLN A 124 9.63 11.49 29.85
CA GLN A 124 9.82 11.60 31.30
C GLN A 124 8.80 12.53 31.95
N GLU A 125 8.41 13.61 31.27
CA GLU A 125 7.41 14.56 31.77
C GLU A 125 5.99 13.94 31.95
N TYR A 126 5.71 12.78 31.34
CA TYR A 126 4.45 12.05 31.49
C TYR A 126 4.58 10.80 32.38
N LEU A 127 5.80 10.46 32.82
CA LEU A 127 6.08 9.23 33.58
C LEU A 127 5.75 9.43 35.05
N LEU A 128 4.78 8.68 35.56
CA LEU A 128 4.37 8.75 36.98
C LEU A 128 5.14 7.79 37.89
N ALA A 129 5.56 6.63 37.37
CA ALA A 129 6.33 5.62 38.08
C ALA A 129 6.97 4.63 37.09
N GLU A 130 8.07 3.97 37.48
CA GLU A 130 8.69 2.88 36.73
C GLU A 130 9.16 1.74 37.66
N GLY A 131 9.30 0.53 37.12
CA GLY A 131 9.75 -0.65 37.85
C GLY A 131 10.16 -1.78 36.92
N LYS A 132 10.89 -2.78 37.44
CA LYS A 132 11.32 -3.96 36.69
C LYS A 132 10.62 -5.21 37.24
N ILE A 133 10.16 -6.07 36.35
CA ILE A 133 9.64 -7.40 36.69
C ILE A 133 10.75 -8.41 36.41
N SER A 134 11.15 -9.19 37.40
CA SER A 134 12.09 -10.30 37.21
C SER A 134 11.38 -11.47 36.53
N SER A 135 11.94 -11.94 35.40
CA SER A 135 11.55 -13.23 34.83
C SER A 135 12.10 -14.35 35.73
N ARG A 136 11.24 -15.28 36.15
CA ARG A 136 11.66 -16.54 36.77
C ARG A 136 12.37 -17.43 35.77
#